data_AF-T0S2R2-F1
#
_entry.id   AF-T0S2R2-F1
#
_cell.length_a   1.000
_cell.length_b   1.000
_cell.length_c   1.000
_cell.angle_alpha   90.00
_cell.angle_beta   90.00
_cell.angle_gamma   90.00
#
_symmetry.space_group_name_H-M   'P 1'
#
loop_
_entity.id
_entity.type
_entity.pdbx_description
1 polymer ?
#
loop_
_entity_poly.entity_id
_entity_poly.type
_entity_poly.pdbx_seq_one_letter_code
_entity_poly.pdbx_strand_id
1 'polypeptide(L)'
;MIQSGDPSNKGTGTASIFGGKTFDTEISNQLYNIRGALALANTGQASSSSSQFFIVQNPQDMTSQIQDKSKYPQKIIDAYKKGGYPSLDGSYTVFGQVISGMDVVDKIAKADVKTNSSGESSAPIDPVKIKSVKILKDWKF
;
A
#
# COMPACT_ATOMS: atom_id res chain seq x y z
N MET A 1 -4.35 6.22 1.14
CA MET A 1 -3.57 5.06 1.65
C MET A 1 -2.72 5.51 2.84
N ILE A 2 -2.14 4.58 3.62
CA ILE A 2 -1.14 4.93 4.65
C ILE A 2 0.19 4.24 4.32
N GLN A 3 1.31 4.98 4.32
CA GLN A 3 2.62 4.49 3.90
C GLN A 3 3.62 4.47 5.07
N SER A 4 4.51 3.47 5.09
CA SER A 4 5.57 3.30 6.10
C SER A 4 6.74 2.47 5.52
N GLY A 5 7.64 1.98 6.37
CA GLY A 5 8.76 1.12 5.98
C GLY A 5 10.03 1.86 5.53
N ASP A 6 10.08 3.18 5.73
CA ASP A 6 11.28 3.99 5.51
C ASP A 6 12.12 4.07 6.80
N PRO A 7 13.32 3.44 6.86
CA PRO A 7 14.19 3.51 8.03
C PRO A 7 14.72 4.92 8.33
N SER A 8 14.75 5.82 7.33
CA SER A 8 15.24 7.19 7.46
C SER A 8 14.17 8.19 7.90
N ASN A 9 12.88 7.81 7.85
CA ASN A 9 11.72 8.66 8.08
C ASN A 9 11.64 9.90 7.15
N LYS A 10 12.14 9.81 5.92
CA LYS A 10 12.17 10.92 4.94
C LYS A 10 11.25 10.71 3.73
N GLY A 11 10.63 9.54 3.62
CA GLY A 11 9.89 9.07 2.45
C GLY A 11 10.78 8.48 1.34
N THR A 12 12.10 8.42 1.52
CA THR A 12 13.06 8.08 0.46
C THR A 12 14.07 7.00 0.82
N GLY A 13 14.09 6.53 2.07
CA GLY A 13 15.05 5.51 2.48
C GLY A 13 14.74 4.12 1.93
N THR A 14 15.80 3.33 1.81
CA THR A 14 15.82 1.96 1.32
C THR A 14 16.49 1.05 2.35
N ALA A 15 15.97 -0.16 2.54
CA ALA A 15 16.55 -1.17 3.43
C ALA A 15 16.08 -2.59 3.06
N SER A 16 16.03 -2.92 1.78
CA SER A 16 15.76 -4.30 1.37
C SER A 16 16.82 -5.27 1.91
N ILE A 17 16.44 -6.53 2.04
CA ILE A 17 17.34 -7.61 2.44
C ILE A 17 18.43 -7.90 1.39
N PHE A 18 18.31 -7.37 0.18
CA PHE A 18 19.26 -7.54 -0.93
C PHE A 18 20.42 -6.54 -0.84
N GLY A 19 20.95 -6.33 0.37
CA GLY A 19 21.98 -5.34 0.64
C GLY A 19 21.51 -3.89 0.44
N GLY A 20 20.23 -3.60 0.73
CA GLY A 20 19.64 -2.26 0.59
C GLY A 20 19.30 -1.85 -0.85
N LYS A 21 19.55 -2.72 -1.84
CA LYS A 21 19.25 -2.47 -3.26
C LYS A 21 17.75 -2.47 -3.53
N THR A 22 17.33 -1.75 -4.57
CA THR A 22 15.97 -1.88 -5.07
C THR A 22 15.79 -3.20 -5.83
N PHE A 23 14.54 -3.61 -5.99
CA PHE A 23 14.16 -4.81 -6.73
C PHE A 23 12.90 -4.58 -7.56
N ASP A 24 12.61 -5.56 -8.41
CA ASP A 24 11.55 -5.48 -9.42
C ASP A 24 10.15 -5.46 -8.81
N THR A 25 9.25 -4.79 -9.52
CA THR A 25 7.82 -4.84 -9.26
C THR A 25 7.28 -6.17 -9.79
N GLU A 26 6.81 -7.01 -8.88
CA GLU A 26 6.15 -8.27 -9.17
C GLU A 26 4.65 -8.05 -9.36
N ILE A 27 4.20 -8.04 -10.61
CA ILE A 27 2.78 -7.85 -10.95
C ILE A 27 2.09 -9.18 -11.15
N SER A 28 0.89 -9.31 -10.55
CA SER A 28 0.03 -10.48 -10.69
C SER A 28 -1.32 -10.07 -11.25
N ASN A 29 -1.87 -10.86 -12.18
CA ASN A 29 -3.24 -10.71 -12.66
C ASN A 29 -4.31 -11.22 -11.68
N GLN A 30 -3.89 -11.67 -10.49
CA GLN A 30 -4.77 -12.20 -9.44
C GLN A 30 -4.74 -11.35 -8.16
N LEU A 31 -3.89 -10.33 -8.09
CA LEU A 31 -3.73 -9.48 -6.91
C LEU A 31 -4.05 -8.03 -7.27
N TYR A 32 -4.80 -7.37 -6.39
CA TYR A 32 -5.45 -6.08 -6.67
C TYR A 32 -5.35 -5.15 -5.46
N ASN A 33 -5.30 -3.85 -5.70
CA ASN A 33 -5.24 -2.79 -4.71
C ASN A 33 -6.64 -2.46 -4.14
N ILE A 34 -7.36 -3.50 -3.74
CA ILE A 34 -8.63 -3.39 -3.00
C ILE A 34 -8.38 -2.87 -1.59
N ARG A 35 -9.43 -2.41 -0.90
CA ARG A 35 -9.31 -2.00 0.51
C ARG A 35 -8.70 -3.10 1.38
N GLY A 36 -7.71 -2.70 2.17
CA GLY A 36 -6.91 -3.57 3.04
C GLY A 36 -5.72 -4.22 2.35
N ALA A 37 -5.53 -4.07 1.03
CA ALA A 37 -4.34 -4.58 0.36
C ALA A 37 -3.07 -3.97 0.96
N LEU A 38 -2.05 -4.82 1.12
CA LEU A 38 -0.69 -4.46 1.52
C LEU A 38 0.19 -4.54 0.28
N ALA A 39 0.79 -3.41 -0.10
CA ALA A 39 1.57 -3.27 -1.32
C ALA A 39 2.89 -2.55 -1.10
N LEU A 40 3.89 -2.86 -1.91
CA LEU A 40 5.20 -2.19 -1.88
C LEU A 40 5.10 -0.81 -2.51
N ALA A 41 5.70 0.21 -1.89
CA ALA A 41 5.87 1.52 -2.51
C ALA A 41 7.05 1.47 -3.50
N ASN A 42 6.92 2.22 -4.59
CA ASN A 42 7.94 2.35 -5.63
C ASN A 42 7.97 3.80 -6.17
N THR A 43 8.93 4.14 -7.02
CA THR A 43 9.06 5.49 -7.60
C THR A 43 8.43 5.63 -8.99
N GLY A 44 7.60 4.67 -9.39
CA GLY A 44 7.07 4.53 -10.75
C GLY A 44 8.04 3.87 -11.74
N GLN A 45 9.26 3.52 -11.31
CA GLN A 45 10.20 2.73 -12.12
C GLN A 45 10.05 1.24 -11.79
N ALA A 46 10.19 0.38 -12.81
CA ALA A 46 9.98 -1.07 -12.68
C ALA A 46 10.79 -1.71 -11.53
N SER A 47 12.03 -1.25 -11.29
CA SER A 47 12.96 -1.82 -10.31
C SER A 47 13.28 -0.85 -9.18
N SER A 48 12.25 -0.31 -8.53
CA SER A 48 12.39 0.73 -7.50
C SER A 48 11.77 0.38 -6.14
N SER A 49 11.28 -0.84 -5.96
CA SER A 49 10.77 -1.33 -4.68
C SER A 49 11.91 -1.61 -3.71
N SER A 50 11.70 -1.37 -2.40
CA SER A 50 12.69 -1.68 -1.36
C SER A 50 11.99 -2.10 -0.05
N SER A 51 12.09 -1.31 1.02
CA SER A 51 11.48 -1.61 2.32
C SER A 51 10.16 -0.87 2.57
N GLN A 52 9.86 0.15 1.77
CA GLN A 52 8.64 0.95 1.94
C GLN A 52 7.41 0.20 1.42
N PHE A 53 6.32 0.30 2.17
CA PHE A 53 5.04 -0.32 1.83
C PHE A 53 3.89 0.57 2.27
N PHE A 54 2.71 0.32 1.72
CA PHE A 54 1.48 0.99 2.12
C PHE A 54 0.32 0.02 2.30
N ILE A 55 -0.65 0.44 3.11
CA ILE A 55 -1.95 -0.21 3.25
C ILE A 55 -3.00 0.63 2.52
N VAL A 56 -3.75 -0.01 1.64
CA VAL A 56 -4.87 0.61 0.92
C VAL A 56 -6.04 0.82 1.88
N GLN A 57 -6.23 2.05 2.34
CA GLN A 57 -7.29 2.36 3.32
C GLN A 57 -8.61 2.86 2.71
N ASN A 58 -8.57 3.48 1.53
CA ASN A 58 -9.69 4.23 0.94
C ASN A 58 -11.01 3.45 1.01
N PRO A 59 -12.04 3.94 1.72
CA PRO A 59 -13.33 3.26 1.87
C PRO A 59 -14.36 3.59 0.79
N GLN A 60 -14.04 4.51 -0.13
CA GLN A 60 -15.00 5.01 -1.12
C GLN A 60 -15.26 3.99 -2.24
N ASP A 61 -16.44 4.03 -2.84
CA ASP A 61 -16.71 3.26 -4.06
C ASP A 61 -15.83 3.80 -5.20
N MET A 62 -14.95 2.95 -5.72
CA MET A 62 -14.01 3.29 -6.79
C MET A 62 -14.36 2.61 -8.12
N THR A 63 -15.54 2.00 -8.24
CA THR A 63 -15.94 1.29 -9.47
C THR A 63 -16.07 2.21 -10.69
N SER A 64 -16.28 3.52 -10.49
CA SER A 64 -16.27 4.53 -11.55
C SER A 64 -14.88 4.79 -12.13
N GLN A 65 -13.82 4.48 -11.39
CA GLN A 65 -12.42 4.63 -11.82
C GLN A 65 -11.93 3.43 -12.65
N ILE A 66 -12.72 2.38 -12.75
CA ILE A 66 -12.39 1.21 -13.59
C ILE A 66 -12.81 1.53 -15.03
N GLN A 67 -11.83 1.90 -15.86
CA GLN A 67 -12.06 2.24 -17.28
C GLN A 67 -12.61 1.06 -18.08
N ASP A 68 -12.02 -0.12 -17.90
CA ASP A 68 -12.40 -1.35 -18.60
C ASP A 68 -12.71 -2.46 -17.58
N LYS A 69 -13.99 -2.57 -17.23
CA LYS A 69 -14.49 -3.58 -16.28
C LYS A 69 -14.36 -5.01 -16.81
N SER A 70 -14.21 -5.21 -18.13
CA SER A 70 -14.05 -6.56 -18.69
C SER A 70 -12.72 -7.22 -18.30
N LYS A 71 -11.72 -6.42 -17.89
CA LYS A 71 -10.41 -6.89 -17.42
C LYS A 71 -10.42 -7.38 -15.97
N TYR A 72 -11.53 -7.23 -15.26
CA TYR A 72 -11.63 -7.53 -13.84
C TYR A 72 -12.64 -8.65 -13.59
N PRO A 73 -12.32 -9.64 -12.73
CA PRO A 73 -13.32 -10.56 -12.22
C PRO A 73 -14.42 -9.79 -11.49
N GLN A 74 -15.68 -10.22 -11.61
CA GLN A 74 -16.82 -9.55 -10.97
C GLN A 74 -16.63 -9.35 -9.46
N LYS A 75 -16.03 -10.34 -8.77
CA LYS A 75 -15.72 -10.25 -7.33
C LYS A 75 -14.79 -9.08 -6.99
N ILE A 76 -13.88 -8.71 -7.89
CA ILE A 76 -12.95 -7.60 -7.71
C ILE A 76 -13.65 -6.27 -7.97
N ILE A 77 -14.51 -6.20 -8.98
CA ILE A 77 -15.39 -5.04 -9.19
C ILE A 77 -16.25 -4.78 -7.95
N ASP A 78 -16.83 -5.83 -7.37
CA ASP A 78 -17.62 -5.73 -6.14
C ASP A 78 -16.77 -5.36 -4.91
N ALA A 79 -15.52 -5.81 -4.86
CA ALA A 79 -14.58 -5.37 -3.83
C ALA A 79 -14.29 -3.87 -3.94
N TYR A 80 -14.17 -3.32 -5.15
CA TYR A 80 -13.96 -1.89 -5.37
C TYR A 80 -15.15 -1.00 -5.01
N LYS A 81 -16.36 -1.55 -4.89
CA LYS A 81 -17.50 -0.84 -4.27
C LYS A 81 -17.27 -0.55 -2.79
N LYS A 82 -16.40 -1.33 -2.13
CA LYS A 82 -16.08 -1.24 -0.69
C LYS A 82 -14.77 -0.51 -0.41
N GLY A 83 -14.14 0.08 -1.43
CA GLY A 83 -12.85 0.74 -1.29
C GLY A 83 -11.72 0.11 -2.09
N GLY A 84 -10.71 0.94 -2.37
CA GLY A 84 -9.49 0.53 -3.06
C GLY A 84 -8.85 1.68 -3.85
N TYR A 85 -7.91 1.32 -4.72
CA TYR A 85 -7.39 2.20 -5.78
C TYR A 85 -7.12 1.38 -7.06
N PRO A 86 -8.12 1.20 -7.94
CA PRO A 86 -7.94 0.45 -9.19
C PRO A 86 -6.82 0.99 -10.08
N SER A 87 -6.51 2.29 -9.97
CA SER A 87 -5.43 2.94 -10.71
C SER A 87 -4.02 2.47 -10.33
N LEU A 88 -3.87 1.76 -9.20
CA LEU A 88 -2.59 1.19 -8.76
C LEU A 88 -2.38 -0.25 -9.25
N ASP A 89 -3.43 -0.89 -9.78
CA ASP A 89 -3.34 -2.25 -10.29
C ASP A 89 -2.41 -2.33 -11.48
N GLY A 90 -1.59 -3.37 -11.50
CA GLY A 90 -0.55 -3.54 -12.52
C GLY A 90 0.67 -2.63 -12.36
N SER A 91 0.71 -1.76 -11.33
CA SER A 91 1.82 -0.83 -11.11
C SER A 91 2.52 -1.00 -9.76
N TYR A 92 1.85 -1.63 -8.78
CA TYR A 92 2.40 -1.88 -7.44
C TYR A 92 2.24 -3.34 -7.06
N THR A 93 3.29 -3.92 -6.50
CA THR A 93 3.29 -5.30 -5.99
C THR A 93 2.42 -5.39 -4.75
N VAL A 94 1.26 -6.03 -4.89
CA VAL A 94 0.43 -6.44 -3.76
C VAL A 94 0.98 -7.76 -3.23
N PHE A 95 1.35 -7.80 -1.96
CA PHE A 95 1.98 -8.97 -1.33
C PHE A 95 1.25 -9.46 -0.07
N GLY A 96 0.13 -8.82 0.29
CA GLY A 96 -0.68 -9.25 1.41
C GLY A 96 -1.99 -8.47 1.53
N GLN A 97 -2.74 -8.77 2.58
CA GLN A 97 -3.98 -8.07 2.93
C GLN A 97 -4.16 -8.04 4.45
N VAL A 98 -4.68 -6.92 4.95
CA VAL A 98 -5.13 -6.79 6.35
C VAL A 98 -6.32 -7.72 6.58
N ILE A 99 -6.15 -8.72 7.44
CA ILE A 99 -7.20 -9.69 7.80
C ILE A 99 -7.97 -9.29 9.08
N SER A 100 -7.39 -8.41 9.90
CA SER A 100 -7.99 -7.88 11.13
C SER A 100 -7.36 -6.52 11.46
N GLY A 101 -8.10 -5.64 12.14
CA GLY A 101 -7.61 -4.32 12.55
C GLY A 101 -7.75 -3.22 11.50
N MET A 102 -8.69 -3.33 10.55
CA MET A 102 -8.98 -2.24 9.62
C MET A 102 -9.49 -0.97 10.33
N ASP A 103 -10.12 -1.09 11.49
CA ASP A 103 -10.50 0.07 12.31
C ASP A 103 -9.27 0.82 12.86
N VAL A 104 -8.18 0.10 13.12
CA VAL A 104 -6.89 0.70 13.52
C VAL A 104 -6.27 1.41 12.33
N VAL A 105 -6.28 0.79 11.15
CA VAL A 105 -5.85 1.43 9.89
C VAL A 105 -6.65 2.72 9.62
N ASP A 106 -7.96 2.69 9.83
CA ASP A 106 -8.84 3.86 9.68
C ASP A 106 -8.52 4.96 10.70
N LYS A 107 -8.17 4.61 11.95
CA LYS A 107 -7.73 5.58 12.97
C LYS A 107 -6.41 6.24 12.57
N ILE A 108 -5.44 5.47 12.07
CA ILE A 108 -4.15 6.00 11.61
C ILE A 108 -4.35 6.97 10.43
N ALA A 109 -5.22 6.62 9.48
CA ALA A 109 -5.50 7.45 8.31
C ALA A 109 -6.19 8.79 8.64
N LYS A 110 -6.76 8.93 9.84
CA LYS A 110 -7.38 10.18 10.34
C LYS A 110 -6.42 11.05 11.14
N ALA A 111 -5.17 10.64 11.34
CA ALA A 111 -4.20 11.44 12.07
C ALA A 111 -3.96 12.78 11.35
N ASP A 112 -3.77 13.85 12.13
CA ASP A 112 -3.43 15.15 11.57
C ASP A 112 -2.09 15.09 10.84
N VAL A 113 -2.03 15.74 9.68
CA VAL A 113 -0.90 15.69 8.76
C VAL A 113 -0.45 17.09 8.37
N LYS A 114 0.86 17.22 8.16
CA LYS A 114 1.49 18.40 7.57
C LYS A 114 1.38 18.31 6.05
N THR A 115 1.06 19.46 5.47
CA THR A 115 1.12 19.68 4.03
C THR A 115 2.58 19.85 3.59
N ASN A 116 3.00 19.13 2.55
CA ASN A 116 4.32 19.27 1.95
C ASN A 116 4.40 20.52 1.05
N SER A 117 5.57 20.80 0.48
CA SER A 117 5.78 21.94 -0.43
C SER A 117 4.92 21.91 -1.69
N SER A 118 4.43 20.73 -2.09
CA SER A 118 3.57 20.51 -3.25
C SER A 118 2.07 20.62 -2.93
N GLY A 119 1.70 20.96 -1.69
CA GLY A 119 0.31 21.05 -1.25
C GLY A 119 -0.32 19.72 -0.83
N GLU A 120 0.46 18.63 -0.78
CA GLU A 120 -0.05 17.31 -0.41
C GLU A 120 0.07 17.06 1.09
N SER A 121 -1.02 16.59 1.68
CA SER A 121 -1.07 16.10 3.05
C SER A 121 -0.30 14.78 3.19
N SER A 122 0.94 14.83 3.70
CA SER A 122 1.91 13.75 3.47
C SER A 122 2.60 13.18 4.72
N ALA A 123 2.66 13.95 5.81
CA ALA A 123 3.44 13.55 7.00
C ALA A 123 2.65 13.78 8.29
N PRO A 124 2.40 12.76 9.13
CA PRO A 124 1.69 12.94 10.39
C PRO A 124 2.37 13.97 11.31
N ILE A 125 1.58 14.81 11.98
CA ILE A 125 2.08 15.74 13.01
C ILE A 125 2.66 14.95 14.19
N ASP A 126 1.93 13.92 14.64
CA ASP A 126 2.40 12.93 15.61
C ASP A 126 2.55 11.55 14.91
N PRO A 127 3.78 11.13 14.55
CA PRO A 127 4.00 9.90 13.81
C PRO A 127 3.60 8.64 14.58
N VAL A 128 2.72 7.84 13.98
CA VAL A 128 2.41 6.49 14.45
C VAL A 128 3.62 5.57 14.19
N LYS A 129 4.07 4.86 15.23
CA LYS A 129 5.27 4.00 15.18
C LYS A 129 4.90 2.53 15.30
N ILE A 130 5.50 1.70 14.44
CA ILE A 130 5.50 0.24 14.60
C ILE A 130 6.49 -0.08 15.72
N LYS A 131 5.99 -0.61 16.85
CA LYS A 131 6.83 -0.97 18.01
C LYS A 131 7.47 -2.34 17.88
N SER A 132 6.77 -3.27 17.24
CA SER A 132 7.19 -4.66 17.07
C SER A 132 6.42 -5.32 15.96
N VAL A 133 7.02 -6.31 15.30
CA VAL A 133 6.37 -7.19 14.34
C VAL A 133 6.49 -8.61 14.87
N LYS A 134 5.36 -9.33 15.00
CA LYS A 134 5.33 -10.74 15.38
C LYS A 134 5.00 -11.59 14.16
N ILE A 135 5.95 -12.42 13.73
CA ILE A 135 5.73 -13.39 12.66
C ILE A 135 4.93 -14.55 13.24
N LEU A 136 3.67 -14.71 12.79
CA LEU A 136 2.79 -15.79 13.25
C LEU A 136 3.04 -17.10 12.50
N LYS A 137 3.46 -17.01 11.24
CA LYS A 137 3.79 -18.14 10.39
C LYS A 137 4.93 -17.73 9.47
N ASP A 138 6.02 -18.47 9.56
CA ASP A 138 7.18 -18.36 8.67
C ASP A 138 7.14 -19.52 7.68
N TRP A 139 7.20 -19.21 6.39
CA TRP A 139 7.10 -20.20 5.33
C TRP A 139 8.50 -20.44 4.77
N LYS A 140 8.96 -21.69 4.89
CA LYS A 140 10.15 -22.15 4.18
C LYS A 140 9.70 -22.67 2.82
N PHE A 141 10.09 -21.95 1.78
CA PHE A 141 9.87 -22.31 0.38
C PHE A 141 11.00 -23.21 -0.12
#